data_AF-A0A166AJE5-F1
#
_entry.id   AF-A0A166AJE5-F1
#
_cell.length_a   1.000
_cell.length_b   1.000
_cell.length_c   1.000
_cell.angle_alpha   90.00
_cell.angle_beta   90.00
_cell.angle_gamma   90.00
#
_symmetry.space_group_name_H-M   'P 1'
#
loop_
_entity.id
_entity.type
_entity.pdbx_description
1 polymer ?
#
loop_
_entity_poly.entity_id
_entity_poly.type
_entity_poly.pdbx_seq_one_letter_code
_entity_poly.pdbx_strand_id
1 'polypeptide(L)'
;MTFIETKIIIDDKILKNINSIAKRKNTTKNKVINDMLKKGLNNAESNIPEHLIANKNRKPDSERSRKLIGVIETDEPFDTKKALDELRRMEY
;
A
#
# COMPACT_ATOMS: atom_id res chain seq x y z
N MET A 1 -17.27 26.41 -14.37
CA MET A 1 -17.07 25.45 -13.26
C MET A 1 -18.05 25.84 -12.18
N THR A 2 -18.95 24.93 -11.80
CA THR A 2 -20.01 25.22 -10.82
C THR A 2 -19.52 24.83 -9.44
N PHE A 3 -19.69 25.72 -8.45
CA PHE A 3 -19.35 25.46 -7.06
C PHE A 3 -20.63 25.28 -6.26
N ILE A 4 -20.63 24.28 -5.38
CA ILE A 4 -21.75 23.98 -4.47
C ILE A 4 -21.22 24.15 -3.05
N GLU A 5 -21.95 24.90 -2.23
CA GLU A 5 -21.64 25.03 -0.81
C GLU A 5 -22.33 23.94 -0.01
N THR A 6 -21.60 23.33 0.90
CA THR A 6 -22.11 22.28 1.79
C THR A 6 -21.48 22.40 3.16
N LYS A 7 -22.22 21.99 4.19
CA LYS A 7 -21.75 21.96 5.58
C LYS A 7 -21.38 20.53 5.94
N ILE A 8 -20.13 20.31 6.33
CA ILE A 8 -19.62 19.03 6.80
C ILE A 8 -19.15 19.15 8.25
N ILE A 9 -19.37 18.11 9.05
CA ILE A 9 -18.82 17.99 10.41
C ILE A 9 -17.54 17.17 10.30
N ILE A 10 -16.44 17.71 10.82
CA ILE A 10 -15.11 17.09 10.77
C ILE A 10 -14.42 17.22 12.12
N ASP A 11 -13.62 16.22 12.48
CA ASP A 11 -12.84 16.23 13.70
C ASP A 11 -11.79 17.35 13.70
N ASP A 12 -11.55 17.94 14.87
CA ASP A 12 -10.54 19.01 15.05
C ASP A 12 -9.14 18.57 14.58
N LYS A 13 -8.76 17.32 14.84
CA LYS A 13 -7.48 16.76 14.37
C LYS A 13 -7.38 16.76 12.84
N ILE A 14 -8.46 16.44 12.15
CA ILE A 14 -8.51 16.42 10.68
C ILE A 14 -8.39 17.86 10.15
N LEU A 15 -9.11 18.81 10.75
CA LEU A 15 -9.03 20.22 10.38
C LEU A 15 -7.62 20.80 10.56
N LYS A 16 -6.93 20.47 11.67
CA LYS A 16 -5.53 20.85 11.92
C LYS A 16 -4.58 20.31 10.84
N ASN A 17 -4.79 19.07 10.40
CA ASN A 17 -4.00 18.47 9.32
C ASN A 17 -4.25 19.16 7.98
N ILE A 18 -5.51 19.44 7.64
CA ILE A 18 -5.88 20.19 6.43
C ILE A 18 -5.19 21.55 6.42
N ASN A 19 -5.23 22.29 7.54
CA ASN A 19 -4.57 23.58 7.68
C ASN A 19 -3.06 23.49 7.45
N SER A 20 -2.42 22.47 8.03
CA SER A 20 -0.98 22.25 7.90
C SER A 20 -0.57 21.89 6.46
N ILE A 21 -1.40 21.12 5.75
CA ILE A 21 -1.17 20.78 4.35
C ILE A 21 -1.38 22.00 3.45
N ALA A 22 -2.43 22.78 3.67
CA ALA A 22 -2.71 24.00 2.92
C ALA A 22 -1.53 24.99 3.01
N LYS A 23 -0.99 25.20 4.23
CA LYS A 23 0.21 26.02 4.45
C LYS A 23 1.43 25.47 3.70
N ARG A 24 1.75 24.18 3.86
CA ARG A 24 2.92 23.55 3.22
C ARG A 24 2.87 23.60 1.69
N LYS A 25 1.67 23.50 1.10
CA LYS A 25 1.49 23.49 -0.36
C LYS A 25 1.20 24.88 -0.95
N ASN A 26 1.13 25.92 -0.12
CA ASN A 26 0.69 27.26 -0.51
C ASN A 26 -0.66 27.24 -1.28
N THR A 27 -1.65 26.54 -0.73
CA THR A 27 -2.99 26.41 -1.34
C THR A 27 -4.11 26.73 -0.35
N THR A 28 -5.36 26.77 -0.83
CA THR A 28 -6.54 26.96 0.01
C THR A 28 -7.01 25.65 0.65
N LYS A 29 -7.65 25.74 1.82
CA LYS A 29 -8.25 24.59 2.51
C LYS A 29 -9.26 23.86 1.62
N ASN A 30 -10.08 24.62 0.88
CA ASN A 30 -11.08 24.06 -0.04
C ASN A 30 -10.42 23.23 -1.15
N LYS A 31 -9.28 23.67 -1.69
CA LYS A 31 -8.54 22.90 -2.68
C LYS A 31 -8.00 21.60 -2.09
N VAL A 32 -7.44 21.65 -0.88
CA VAL A 32 -6.97 20.44 -0.17
C VAL A 32 -8.11 19.45 0.08
N ILE A 33 -9.25 19.94 0.57
CA ILE A 33 -10.44 19.11 0.83
C ILE A 33 -10.95 18.48 -0.46
N ASN A 34 -11.11 19.26 -1.53
CA ASN A 34 -11.57 18.75 -2.83
C ASN A 34 -10.61 17.70 -3.42
N ASP A 35 -9.30 17.93 -3.33
CA ASP A 35 -8.31 16.96 -3.83
C ASP A 35 -8.34 15.66 -3.02
N MET A 36 -8.51 15.74 -1.70
CA MET A 36 -8.63 14.57 -0.83
C MET A 36 -9.92 13.79 -1.12
N LEU A 37 -11.06 14.48 -1.26
CA LEU A 37 -12.34 13.85 -1.60
C LEU A 37 -12.28 13.17 -2.97
N LYS A 38 -11.70 13.82 -3.99
CA LYS A 38 -11.49 13.21 -5.31
C LYS A 38 -10.65 11.94 -5.23
N LYS A 39 -9.52 11.99 -4.51
CA LYS A 39 -8.66 10.81 -4.33
C LYS A 39 -9.35 9.72 -3.54
N GLY A 40 -10.10 10.08 -2.50
CA GLY A 40 -10.88 9.14 -1.70
C GLY A 40 -11.93 8.43 -2.52
N LEU A 41 -12.72 9.17 -3.31
CA LEU A 41 -13.76 8.60 -4.18
C LEU A 41 -13.16 7.70 -5.27
N ASN A 42 -12.04 8.11 -5.88
CA ASN A 42 -11.35 7.28 -6.90
C ASN A 42 -10.74 5.99 -6.33
N ASN A 43 -10.50 5.93 -5.02
CA ASN A 43 -9.95 4.76 -4.31
C ASN A 43 -11.00 3.99 -3.51
N ALA A 44 -12.23 4.51 -3.38
CA ALA A 44 -13.31 3.88 -2.64
C ALA A 44 -13.87 2.67 -3.40
N GLU A 45 -13.75 2.68 -4.73
CA GLU A 45 -13.96 1.51 -5.57
C GLU A 45 -12.63 0.76 -5.68
N SER A 46 -12.61 -0.51 -5.27
CA SER A 46 -11.44 -1.38 -5.46
C SER A 46 -11.15 -1.50 -6.95
N ASN A 47 -10.18 -0.72 -7.44
CA ASN A 47 -9.66 -0.79 -8.81
C ASN A 47 -8.90 -2.09 -9.10
N ILE A 48 -8.92 -3.09 -8.22
CA ILE A 48 -8.45 -4.44 -8.53
C ILE A 48 -9.63 -5.17 -9.16
N PRO A 49 -9.60 -5.45 -10.48
CA PRO A 49 -10.56 -6.34 -11.10
C PRO A 49 -10.64 -7.63 -10.29
N GLU A 50 -11.85 -8.14 -10.02
CA GLU A 50 -12.02 -9.31 -9.15
C GLU A 50 -11.19 -10.52 -9.58
N HIS A 51 -10.94 -10.66 -10.89
CA HIS A 51 -10.11 -11.70 -11.48
C HIS A 51 -8.61 -11.59 -11.15
N LEU A 52 -8.12 -10.43 -10.67
CA LEU A 52 -6.74 -10.22 -10.21
C LEU A 52 -6.59 -10.38 -8.69
N ILE A 53 -7.69 -10.54 -7.94
CA ILE A 53 -7.63 -10.86 -6.51
C ILE A 53 -7.33 -12.34 -6.35
N ALA A 54 -6.04 -12.69 -6.49
CA ALA A 54 -5.58 -14.03 -6.19
C ALA A 54 -6.01 -14.42 -4.77
N ASN A 55 -6.67 -15.57 -4.65
CA ASN A 55 -7.08 -16.17 -3.37
C ASN A 55 -8.17 -15.43 -2.57
N LYS A 56 -9.05 -14.61 -3.19
CA LYS A 56 -10.19 -13.95 -2.48
C LYS A 56 -11.00 -14.89 -1.58
N ASN A 57 -11.12 -16.16 -1.96
CA ASN A 57 -11.88 -17.20 -1.23
C ASN A 57 -11.01 -18.36 -0.69
N ARG A 58 -9.68 -18.24 -0.72
CA ARG A 58 -8.80 -19.34 -0.29
C ARG A 58 -8.47 -19.16 1.19
N LYS A 59 -8.98 -20.07 2.03
CA LYS A 59 -8.45 -20.23 3.39
C LYS A 59 -6.97 -20.64 3.26
N PRO A 60 -6.03 -19.95 3.92
CA PRO A 60 -4.64 -20.34 3.88
C PRO A 60 -4.50 -21.78 4.40
N ASP A 61 -3.92 -22.64 3.57
CA ASP A 61 -3.61 -24.01 3.95
C ASP A 61 -2.41 -23.96 4.90
N SER A 62 -2.71 -24.03 6.21
CA SER A 62 -1.69 -23.90 7.27
C SER A 62 -0.60 -24.98 7.16
N GLU A 63 -0.92 -26.13 6.57
CA GLU A 63 0.04 -27.23 6.40
C GLU A 63 1.02 -26.88 5.27
N ARG A 64 0.52 -26.32 4.17
CA ARG A 64 1.34 -25.85 3.05
C ARG A 64 2.21 -24.66 3.44
N SER A 65 1.70 -23.73 4.25
CA SER A 65 2.48 -22.62 4.80
C SER A 65 3.58 -23.10 5.75
N ARG A 66 3.31 -24.10 6.60
CA ARG A 66 4.32 -24.70 7.49
C ARG A 66 5.39 -25.47 6.73
N LYS A 67 5.04 -26.19 5.66
CA LYS A 67 6.04 -26.84 4.77
C LYS A 67 6.98 -25.83 4.12
N LEU A 68 6.48 -24.66 3.69
CA LEU A 68 7.31 -23.58 3.17
C LEU A 68 8.25 -22.99 4.22
N ILE A 69 7.81 -22.88 5.48
CA ILE A 69 8.66 -22.43 6.60
C ILE A 69 9.73 -23.49 6.92
N GLY A 70 9.38 -24.78 6.92
CA GLY A 70 10.33 -25.87 7.15
C GLY A 70 11.38 -26.03 6.04
N VAL A 71 11.08 -25.61 4.80
CA VAL A 71 12.08 -25.53 3.72
C VAL A 71 13.12 -24.41 3.99
N ILE A 72 12.80 -23.44 4.85
CA ILE A 72 13.74 -22.38 5.28
C ILE A 72 14.56 -22.85 6.51
N GLU A 73 14.07 -23.84 7.26
CA GLU A 73 14.85 -24.54 8.29
C GLU A 73 15.76 -25.59 7.63
N THR A 74 16.72 -25.11 6.82
CA THR A 74 17.83 -25.94 6.34
C THR A 74 18.87 -26.05 7.46
N ASP A 75 19.42 -27.25 7.69
CA ASP A 75 20.45 -27.48 8.73
C ASP A 75 21.68 -26.56 8.56
N GLU A 76 21.96 -26.17 7.32
CA GLU A 76 22.97 -25.16 7.00
C GLU A 76 22.28 -23.83 6.65
N PRO A 77 22.67 -22.72 7.31
CA PRO A 77 22.15 -21.41 6.93
C PRO A 77 22.53 -21.10 5.48
N PHE A 78 21.62 -20.50 4.73
CA PHE A 78 21.87 -20.11 3.34
C PHE A 78 23.11 -19.20 3.25
N ASP A 79 24.21 -19.74 2.73
CA ASP A 79 25.47 -19.00 2.56
C ASP A 79 25.40 -18.09 1.33
N THR A 80 24.86 -16.89 1.57
CA THR A 80 24.80 -15.81 0.60
C THR A 80 26.14 -15.47 -0.04
N LYS A 81 27.29 -15.66 0.64
CA LYS A 81 28.60 -15.38 0.05
C LYS A 81 28.97 -16.42 -0.98
N LYS A 82 28.75 -17.70 -0.68
CA LYS A 82 29.02 -18.80 -1.62
C LYS A 82 28.19 -18.66 -2.90
N ALA A 83 26.91 -18.35 -2.77
CA ALA A 83 26.04 -18.10 -3.92
C ALA A 83 26.49 -16.90 -4.77
N LEU A 84 26.99 -15.83 -4.13
CA LEU A 84 27.50 -14.65 -4.84
C LEU A 84 28.83 -14.94 -5.55
N ASP A 85 29.70 -15.74 -4.94
CA ASP A 85 30.98 -16.14 -5.52
C ASP A 85 30.80 -17.11 -6.70
N GLU A 86 29.83 -18.02 -6.63
CA GLU A 86 29.44 -18.89 -7.76
C GLU A 86 28.91 -18.08 -8.95
N LEU A 87 28.07 -17.07 -8.70
CA LEU A 87 27.59 -16.15 -9.74
C LEU A 87 28.72 -15.30 -10.35
N ARG A 88 29.72 -14.90 -9.56
CA ARG A 88 30.88 -14.15 -10.08
C ARG A 88 31.87 -15.01 -10.86
N ARG A 89 31.92 -16.31 -10.59
CA ARG A 89 32.79 -17.28 -11.27
C ARG A 89 32.13 -17.88 -12.51
N MET A 90 30.83 -17.65 -12.72
CA MET A 90 30.21 -17.85 -14.03
C MET A 90 30.75 -16.76 -14.98
N GLU A 91 31.96 -17.00 -15.51
CA GLU A 91 32.45 -16.33 -16.71
C GLU A 91 31.58 -16.75 -17.90
N TYR A 92 31.14 -15.77 -18.70
CA TYR A 92 30.44 -15.98 -19.97
C TYR A 92 31.37 -16.52 -21.06
#